data_AF-A0AAJ0CR64-F1
#
_entry.id   AF-A0AAJ0CR64-F1
#
_cell.length_a   1.000
_cell.length_b   1.000
_cell.length_c   1.000
_cell.angle_alpha   90.00
_cell.angle_beta   90.00
_cell.angle_gamma   90.00
#
_symmetry.space_group_name_H-M   'P 1'
#
loop_
_entity.id
_entity.type
_entity.pdbx_description
1 polymer ?
#
loop_
_entity_poly.entity_id
_entity_poly.type
_entity_poly.pdbx_seq_one_letter_code
_entity_poly.pdbx_strand_id
1 'polypeptide(L)'
;MSNPAPAEVQKKRLLRLSIAHYRNENCTEEEMHRWCGEEHAVHAAKIHAKYGVEGYLIHWTPSSFRNTAKTLNANLGDRWVIRDHDMAVEFWFRDLATVAAVAADPDFQALQAVEGPYASKIHVEASLGWVEQYVADGKVVNVKEDGKPDFPTWEELSTAP
;
A
#
# COMPACT_ATOMS: atom_id res chain seq x y z
N MET A 1 23.49 3.45 20.17
CA MET A 1 23.99 4.29 19.08
C MET A 1 22.79 4.96 18.44
N SER A 2 22.73 6.29 18.44
CA SER A 2 21.64 7.06 17.82
C SER A 2 21.70 6.90 16.30
N ASN A 3 20.57 6.61 15.67
CA ASN A 3 20.49 6.62 14.20
C ASN A 3 20.87 8.01 13.66
N PRO A 4 21.62 8.08 12.54
CA PRO A 4 21.86 9.35 11.89
C PRO A 4 20.53 10.01 11.49
N ALA A 5 20.48 11.33 11.53
CA ALA A 5 19.29 12.07 11.10
C ALA A 5 18.98 11.73 9.62
N PRO A 6 17.71 11.54 9.24
CA PRO A 6 17.34 11.28 7.86
C PRO A 6 17.84 12.38 6.93
N ALA A 7 18.36 12.00 5.75
CA ALA A 7 18.69 12.96 4.70
C ALA A 7 17.42 13.77 4.32
N GLU A 8 17.57 15.03 3.88
CA GLU A 8 16.41 15.90 3.55
C GLU A 8 15.43 15.25 2.56
N VAL A 9 15.94 14.46 1.60
CA VAL A 9 15.12 13.67 0.67
C VAL A 9 14.23 12.67 1.41
N GLN A 10 14.74 11.97 2.44
CA GLN A 10 13.95 11.00 3.21
C GLN A 10 12.82 11.68 3.99
N LYS A 11 12.98 12.94 4.42
CA LYS A 11 11.92 13.68 5.11
C LYS A 11 10.77 14.07 4.19
N LYS A 12 11.06 14.29 2.90
CA LYS A 12 10.07 14.76 1.91
C LYS A 12 9.52 13.64 1.03
N ARG A 13 10.31 12.60 0.75
CA ARG A 13 9.91 11.44 -0.05
C ARG A 13 9.11 10.47 0.81
N LEU A 14 7.83 10.29 0.47
CA LEU A 14 6.99 9.27 1.08
C LEU A 14 6.97 8.06 0.14
N LEU A 15 7.57 6.96 0.56
CA LEU A 15 7.57 5.71 -0.20
C LEU A 15 6.20 5.05 -0.08
N ARG A 16 5.78 4.37 -1.15
CA ARG A 16 4.59 3.52 -1.18
C ARG A 16 4.99 2.13 -1.64
N LEU A 17 4.72 1.14 -0.79
CA LEU A 17 4.72 -0.27 -1.17
C LEU A 17 3.26 -0.71 -1.31
N SER A 18 2.90 -1.24 -2.47
CA SER A 18 1.61 -1.89 -2.71
C SER A 18 1.83 -3.36 -2.97
N ILE A 19 1.03 -4.23 -2.35
CA ILE A 19 1.07 -5.68 -2.52
C ILE A 19 -0.34 -6.18 -2.79
N ALA A 20 -0.57 -6.68 -3.99
CA ALA A 20 -1.84 -7.24 -4.43
C ALA A 20 -1.92 -8.73 -4.15
N HIS A 21 -3.06 -9.17 -3.61
CA HIS A 21 -3.33 -10.52 -3.18
C HIS A 21 -4.62 -11.06 -3.82
N TYR A 22 -4.58 -12.34 -4.16
CA TYR A 22 -5.78 -13.12 -4.43
C TYR A 22 -6.27 -13.76 -3.13
N ARG A 23 -7.58 -13.95 -3.02
CA ARG A 23 -8.16 -14.81 -2.00
C ARG A 23 -7.75 -16.27 -2.23
N ASN A 24 -7.77 -17.06 -1.16
CA ASN A 24 -7.71 -18.51 -1.30
C ASN A 24 -8.93 -18.99 -2.11
N GLU A 25 -8.75 -19.97 -3.00
CA GLU A 25 -9.83 -20.48 -3.87
C GLU A 25 -11.04 -21.01 -3.08
N ASN A 26 -10.80 -21.50 -1.86
CA ASN A 26 -11.84 -22.04 -0.97
C ASN A 26 -12.44 -20.99 -0.03
N CYS A 27 -11.98 -19.74 -0.07
CA CYS A 27 -12.44 -18.65 0.79
C CYS A 27 -13.33 -17.70 -0.01
N THR A 28 -14.53 -17.38 0.49
CA THR A 28 -15.40 -16.38 -0.16
C THR A 28 -14.87 -14.95 -0.01
N GLU A 29 -15.35 -14.03 -0.84
CA GLU A 29 -14.98 -12.59 -0.73
C GLU A 29 -15.39 -12.01 0.64
N GLU A 30 -16.55 -12.43 1.16
CA GLU A 30 -17.04 -11.98 2.47
C GLU A 30 -16.20 -12.53 3.63
N GLU A 31 -15.85 -13.83 3.59
CA GLU A 31 -14.98 -14.44 4.61
C GLU A 31 -13.60 -13.79 4.63
N MET A 32 -13.01 -13.56 3.45
CA MET A 32 -11.73 -12.87 3.33
C MET A 32 -11.83 -11.45 3.88
N HIS A 33 -12.86 -10.68 3.51
CA HIS A 33 -13.05 -9.31 3.97
C HIS A 33 -13.20 -9.26 5.50
N ARG A 34 -14.05 -10.12 6.07
CA ARG A 34 -14.28 -10.19 7.52
C ARG A 34 -12.99 -10.50 8.27
N TRP A 35 -12.31 -11.59 7.92
CA TRP A 35 -11.07 -11.98 8.60
C TRP A 35 -9.97 -10.92 8.41
N CYS A 36 -9.79 -10.43 7.18
CA CYS A 36 -8.73 -9.47 6.89
C CYS A 36 -8.99 -8.13 7.61
N GLY A 37 -10.23 -7.63 7.63
CA GLY A 37 -10.57 -6.38 8.30
C GLY A 37 -10.57 -6.51 9.82
N GLU A 38 -11.25 -7.51 10.37
CA GLU A 38 -11.53 -7.61 11.81
C GLU A 38 -10.38 -8.25 12.60
N GLU A 39 -9.68 -9.22 12.00
CA GLU A 39 -8.66 -9.99 12.69
C GLU A 39 -7.24 -9.60 12.27
N HIS A 40 -6.99 -9.33 10.99
CA HIS A 40 -5.62 -9.06 10.53
C HIS A 40 -5.28 -7.57 10.56
N ALA A 41 -5.95 -6.76 9.75
CA ALA A 41 -5.62 -5.37 9.49
C ALA A 41 -5.63 -4.51 10.76
N VAL A 42 -6.59 -4.73 11.67
CA VAL A 42 -6.67 -3.99 12.94
C VAL A 42 -5.46 -4.28 13.84
N HIS A 43 -4.92 -5.51 13.85
CA HIS A 43 -3.72 -5.85 14.61
C HIS A 43 -2.47 -5.35 13.90
N ALA A 44 -2.38 -5.58 12.58
CA ALA A 44 -1.29 -5.10 11.76
C ALA A 44 -1.14 -3.58 11.85
N ALA A 45 -2.23 -2.81 11.83
CA ALA A 45 -2.21 -1.35 11.94
C ALA A 45 -1.49 -0.86 13.21
N LYS A 46 -1.67 -1.54 14.35
CA LYS A 46 -0.98 -1.20 15.61
C LYS A 46 0.52 -1.44 15.51
N ILE A 47 0.93 -2.51 14.84
CA ILE A 47 2.34 -2.84 14.60
C ILE A 47 2.95 -1.83 13.62
N HIS A 48 2.28 -1.54 12.50
CA HIS A 48 2.71 -0.52 11.54
C HIS A 48 2.93 0.84 12.23
N ALA A 49 1.96 1.28 13.04
CA ALA A 49 2.08 2.53 13.79
C ALA A 49 3.25 2.50 14.80
N LYS A 50 3.47 1.38 15.49
CA LYS A 50 4.60 1.18 16.42
C LYS A 50 5.96 1.42 15.74
N TYR A 51 6.10 1.07 14.45
CA TYR A 51 7.35 1.24 13.69
C TYR A 51 7.42 2.54 12.87
N GLY A 52 6.39 3.39 12.89
CA GLY A 52 6.41 4.67 12.20
C GLY A 52 5.97 4.62 10.73
N VAL A 53 5.21 3.61 10.33
CA VAL A 53 4.49 3.63 9.05
C VAL A 53 3.44 4.73 9.10
N GLU A 54 3.46 5.63 8.11
CA GLU A 54 2.63 6.83 8.04
C GLU A 54 1.26 6.58 7.41
N GLY A 55 1.12 5.51 6.62
CA GLY A 55 -0.13 5.11 5.99
C GLY A 55 -0.23 3.60 5.87
N TYR A 56 -1.41 3.07 6.16
CA TYR A 56 -1.74 1.67 5.96
C TYR A 56 -3.19 1.57 5.52
N LEU A 57 -3.44 0.99 4.36
CA LEU A 57 -4.79 0.81 3.82
C LEU A 57 -4.94 -0.51 3.07
N ILE A 58 -6.19 -0.92 2.88
CA ILE A 58 -6.57 -2.01 2.00
C ILE A 58 -7.49 -1.45 0.92
N HIS A 59 -7.08 -1.62 -0.33
CA HIS A 59 -7.91 -1.38 -1.49
C HIS A 59 -8.60 -2.68 -1.88
N TRP A 60 -9.90 -2.76 -1.61
CA TRP A 60 -10.73 -3.92 -1.94
C TRP A 60 -11.24 -3.83 -3.37
N THR A 61 -11.11 -4.93 -4.10
CA THR A 61 -11.55 -5.02 -5.49
C THR A 61 -12.46 -6.23 -5.66
N PRO A 62 -13.65 -6.31 -5.02
CA PRO A 62 -14.53 -7.47 -5.15
C PRO A 62 -14.99 -7.66 -6.60
N SER A 63 -15.44 -8.87 -6.92
CA SER A 63 -15.87 -9.31 -8.24
C SER A 63 -16.84 -8.33 -8.92
N SER A 64 -17.79 -7.77 -8.17
CA SER A 64 -18.72 -6.74 -8.66
C SER A 64 -18.01 -5.49 -9.18
N PHE A 65 -17.01 -4.98 -8.46
CA PHE A 65 -16.23 -3.79 -8.84
C PHE A 65 -15.29 -4.08 -10.01
N ARG A 66 -14.68 -5.27 -10.04
CA ARG A 66 -13.85 -5.70 -11.18
C ARG A 66 -14.68 -5.83 -12.45
N ASN A 67 -15.91 -6.32 -12.34
CA ASN A 67 -16.85 -6.38 -13.46
C ASN A 67 -17.28 -4.97 -13.91
N THR A 68 -17.55 -4.05 -12.98
CA THR A 68 -17.78 -2.64 -13.32
C THR A 68 -16.60 -2.02 -14.05
N ALA A 69 -15.36 -2.28 -13.61
CA ALA A 69 -14.15 -1.79 -14.28
C ALA A 69 -14.00 -2.37 -15.70
N LYS A 70 -14.33 -3.66 -15.90
CA LYS A 70 -14.35 -4.29 -17.24
C LYS A 70 -15.39 -3.62 -18.14
N THR A 71 -16.61 -3.39 -17.66
CA THR A 71 -17.64 -2.68 -18.42
C THR A 71 -17.22 -1.26 -18.78
N LEU A 72 -16.61 -0.54 -17.84
CA LEU A 72 -16.08 0.79 -18.11
C LEU A 72 -14.98 0.76 -19.19
N ASN A 73 -14.05 -0.19 -19.10
CA ASN A 73 -12.99 -0.35 -20.10
C ASN A 73 -13.56 -0.64 -21.50
N ALA A 74 -14.54 -1.53 -21.58
CA ALA A 74 -15.24 -1.84 -22.84
C ALA A 74 -15.86 -0.59 -23.47
N ASN A 75 -16.52 0.24 -22.66
CA ASN A 75 -17.11 1.50 -23.13
C ASN A 75 -16.05 2.54 -23.57
N LEU A 76 -14.79 2.38 -23.16
CA LEU A 76 -13.67 3.27 -23.47
C LEU A 76 -12.72 2.69 -24.53
N GLY A 77 -13.10 1.58 -25.17
CA GLY A 77 -12.38 0.96 -26.27
C GLY A 77 -11.34 -0.09 -25.87
N ASP A 78 -11.50 -0.73 -24.71
CA ASP A 78 -10.74 -1.92 -24.27
C ASP A 78 -9.22 -1.75 -24.28
N ARG A 79 -8.72 -0.62 -23.78
CA ARG A 79 -7.28 -0.33 -23.74
C ARG A 79 -6.61 -0.63 -22.41
N TRP A 80 -7.39 -0.96 -21.37
CA TRP A 80 -6.86 -1.18 -20.03
C TRP A 80 -6.67 -2.66 -19.74
N VAL A 81 -5.61 -2.96 -18.98
CA VAL A 81 -5.48 -4.26 -18.29
C VAL A 81 -6.22 -4.14 -16.96
N ILE A 82 -7.34 -4.84 -16.83
CA ILE A 82 -8.07 -4.88 -15.56
C ILE A 82 -7.43 -5.95 -14.69
N ARG A 83 -6.77 -5.51 -13.64
CA ARG A 83 -6.20 -6.39 -12.62
C ARG A 83 -7.33 -7.14 -11.91
N ASP A 84 -7.13 -8.42 -11.67
CA ASP A 84 -8.16 -9.34 -11.17
C ASP A 84 -7.93 -9.84 -9.74
N HIS A 85 -6.95 -9.28 -9.04
CA HIS A 85 -6.74 -9.52 -7.60
C HIS A 85 -7.95 -9.08 -6.77
N ASP A 86 -8.10 -9.69 -5.60
CA ASP A 86 -9.24 -9.42 -4.69
C ASP A 86 -8.98 -8.24 -3.76
N MET A 87 -7.72 -7.97 -3.44
CA MET A 87 -7.31 -6.76 -2.73
C MET A 87 -5.88 -6.35 -3.04
N ALA A 88 -5.55 -5.10 -2.71
CA ALA A 88 -4.18 -4.65 -2.54
C ALA A 88 -4.00 -3.99 -1.17
N VAL A 89 -2.92 -4.32 -0.50
CA VAL A 89 -2.49 -3.67 0.74
C VAL A 89 -1.45 -2.62 0.40
N GLU A 90 -1.58 -1.42 0.94
CA GLU A 90 -0.61 -0.34 0.73
C GLU A 90 -0.05 0.19 2.04
N PHE A 91 1.26 0.42 2.05
CA PHE A 91 2.00 0.99 3.17
C PHE A 91 2.76 2.24 2.71
N TRP A 92 2.70 3.30 3.50
CA TRP A 92 3.47 4.52 3.29
C TRP A 92 4.51 4.74 4.40
N PHE A 93 5.77 4.95 4.02
CA PHE A 93 6.89 4.99 4.96
C PHE A 93 8.06 5.83 4.39
N ARG A 94 9.06 6.15 5.24
CA ARG A 94 10.19 7.01 4.84
C ARG A 94 11.44 6.26 4.41
N ASP A 95 11.63 5.05 4.93
CA ASP A 95 12.82 4.23 4.64
C ASP A 95 12.51 2.73 4.66
N LEU A 96 13.35 1.94 3.99
CA LEU A 96 13.20 0.48 3.94
C LEU A 96 13.48 -0.20 5.28
N ALA A 97 14.21 0.45 6.19
CA ALA A 97 14.47 -0.07 7.52
C ALA A 97 13.17 -0.19 8.35
N THR A 98 12.24 0.74 8.16
CA THR A 98 10.89 0.74 8.76
C THR A 98 10.14 -0.53 8.37
N VAL A 99 10.08 -0.85 7.07
CA VAL A 99 9.39 -2.06 6.59
C VAL A 99 10.11 -3.33 7.05
N ALA A 100 11.45 -3.34 7.03
CA ALA A 100 12.22 -4.47 7.53
C ALA A 100 11.97 -4.73 9.02
N ALA A 101 11.81 -3.68 9.82
CA ALA A 101 11.50 -3.79 11.24
C ALA A 101 10.09 -4.35 11.49
N VAL A 102 9.09 -3.95 10.70
CA VAL A 102 7.74 -4.54 10.73
C VAL A 102 7.79 -6.02 10.37
N ALA A 103 8.49 -6.39 9.29
CA ALA A 103 8.61 -7.78 8.84
C ALA A 103 9.35 -8.69 9.86
N ALA A 104 10.20 -8.10 10.69
CA ALA A 104 10.90 -8.79 11.76
C ALA A 104 10.12 -8.84 13.09
N ASP A 105 8.97 -8.16 13.19
CA ASP A 105 8.17 -8.17 14.42
C ASP A 105 7.52 -9.56 14.62
N PRO A 106 7.73 -10.22 15.78
CA PRO A 106 7.20 -11.56 16.02
C PRO A 106 5.66 -11.63 15.97
N ASP A 107 4.96 -10.58 16.42
CA ASP A 107 3.50 -10.55 16.38
C ASP A 107 3.03 -10.41 14.93
N PHE A 108 3.75 -9.66 14.09
CA PHE A 108 3.45 -9.57 12.66
C PHE A 108 3.69 -10.90 11.94
N GLN A 109 4.78 -11.60 12.25
CA GLN A 109 5.05 -12.94 11.72
C GLN A 109 3.97 -13.94 12.12
N ALA A 110 3.46 -13.85 13.35
CA ALA A 110 2.35 -14.68 13.82
C ALA A 110 1.05 -14.39 13.05
N LEU A 111 0.75 -13.12 12.74
CA LEU A 111 -0.38 -12.75 11.87
C LEU A 111 -0.20 -13.34 10.46
N GLN A 112 1.01 -13.23 9.89
CA GLN A 112 1.30 -13.77 8.56
C GLN A 112 1.23 -15.31 8.49
N ALA A 113 1.45 -15.99 9.61
CA ALA A 113 1.40 -17.46 9.68
C ALA A 113 -0.03 -18.00 9.50
N VAL A 114 -1.06 -17.22 9.83
CA VAL A 114 -2.46 -17.67 9.82
C VAL A 114 -3.24 -17.22 8.59
N GLU A 115 -2.61 -16.54 7.62
CA GLU A 115 -3.31 -16.01 6.43
C GLU A 115 -3.72 -17.06 5.41
N GLY A 116 -3.06 -18.23 5.42
CA GLY A 116 -3.16 -19.24 4.36
C GLY A 116 -4.59 -19.68 3.98
N PRO A 117 -5.52 -19.85 4.94
CA PRO A 117 -6.92 -20.17 4.62
C PRO A 117 -7.66 -19.06 3.87
N TYR A 118 -7.21 -17.81 3.95
CA TYR A 118 -7.95 -16.65 3.44
C TYR A 118 -7.29 -15.99 2.23
N ALA A 119 -5.96 -15.91 2.21
CA ALA A 119 -5.18 -15.28 1.15
C ALA A 119 -4.25 -16.27 0.46
N SER A 120 -4.20 -16.20 -0.86
CA SER A 120 -3.26 -16.95 -1.68
C SER A 120 -1.86 -16.33 -1.60
N LYS A 121 -0.85 -17.20 -1.49
CA LYS A 121 0.58 -16.81 -1.59
C LYS A 121 1.12 -16.90 -3.02
N ILE A 122 0.25 -17.21 -3.99
CA ILE A 122 0.60 -17.38 -5.40
C ILE A 122 0.15 -16.12 -6.17
N HIS A 123 0.92 -15.71 -7.17
CA HIS A 123 0.65 -14.54 -8.01
C HIS A 123 0.53 -13.21 -7.24
N VAL A 124 1.24 -13.09 -6.12
CA VAL A 124 1.36 -11.81 -5.40
C VAL A 124 2.09 -10.82 -6.30
N GLU A 125 1.47 -9.67 -6.56
CA GLU A 125 2.08 -8.59 -7.34
C GLU A 125 2.48 -7.45 -6.39
N ALA A 126 3.73 -6.99 -6.47
CA ALA A 126 4.21 -5.89 -5.63
C ALA A 126 4.76 -4.73 -6.47
N SER A 127 4.57 -3.50 -5.99
CA SER A 127 5.18 -2.30 -6.56
C SER A 127 5.70 -1.38 -5.47
N LEU A 128 6.92 -0.86 -5.64
CA LEU A 128 7.53 0.15 -4.78
C LEU A 128 7.74 1.44 -5.58
N GLY A 129 7.37 2.58 -5.01
CA GLY A 129 7.61 3.90 -5.57
C GLY A 129 7.53 4.98 -4.49
N TRP A 130 7.40 6.24 -4.90
CA TRP A 130 7.05 7.34 -4.00
C TRP A 130 5.73 7.99 -4.39
N VAL A 131 5.14 8.74 -3.46
CA VAL A 131 3.90 9.47 -3.66
C VAL A 131 4.17 10.96 -3.57
N GLU A 132 3.71 11.69 -4.58
CA GLU A 132 3.58 13.15 -4.57
C GLU A 132 2.10 13.50 -4.45
N GLN A 133 1.66 13.83 -3.25
CA GLN A 133 0.26 14.18 -3.00
C GLN A 133 0.03 15.66 -3.28
N TYR A 134 -0.86 15.98 -4.22
CA TYR A 134 -1.25 17.36 -4.56
C TYR A 134 -2.59 17.77 -3.92
N VAL A 135 -3.40 16.79 -3.49
CA VAL A 135 -4.67 17.01 -2.81
C VAL A 135 -4.80 16.05 -1.62
N ALA A 136 -5.12 16.59 -0.44
CA ALA A 136 -5.45 15.85 0.77
C ALA A 136 -6.67 16.50 1.44
N ASP A 137 -7.65 15.69 1.85
CA ASP A 137 -8.88 16.15 2.52
C ASP A 137 -9.61 17.30 1.80
N GLY A 138 -9.65 17.22 0.45
CA GLY A 138 -10.25 18.24 -0.40
C GLY A 138 -9.48 19.56 -0.50
N LYS A 139 -8.25 19.63 0.03
CA LYS A 139 -7.39 20.81 0.01
C LYS A 139 -6.15 20.58 -0.86
N VAL A 140 -5.70 21.62 -1.54
CA VAL A 140 -4.42 21.61 -2.25
C VAL A 140 -3.29 21.57 -1.21
N VAL A 141 -2.36 20.63 -1.38
CA VAL A 141 -1.17 20.44 -0.52
C VAL A 141 0.07 20.33 -1.39
N ASN A 142 1.25 20.61 -0.82
CA ASN A 142 2.55 20.50 -1.50
C ASN A 142 2.66 21.30 -2.82
N VAL A 143 2.01 22.47 -2.88
CA VAL A 143 2.12 23.44 -3.97
C VAL A 143 2.51 24.78 -3.36
N LYS A 144 3.56 25.40 -3.89
CA LYS A 144 4.08 26.70 -3.44
C LYS A 144 3.19 27.85 -3.93
N GLU A 145 3.37 29.04 -3.36
CA GLU A 145 2.63 30.25 -3.76
C GLU A 145 2.81 30.60 -5.25
N ASP A 146 3.94 30.24 -5.85
CA ASP A 146 4.23 30.43 -7.27
C ASP A 146 3.61 29.34 -8.19
N GLY A 147 2.84 28.41 -7.62
CA GLY A 147 2.16 27.34 -8.34
C GLY A 147 3.04 26.12 -8.66
N LYS A 148 4.32 26.09 -8.22
CA LYS A 148 5.20 24.94 -8.46
C LYS A 148 5.09 23.88 -7.35
N PRO A 149 5.45 22.61 -7.63
CA PRO A 149 5.48 21.57 -6.61
C PRO A 149 6.46 21.86 -5.46
N ASP A 150 6.08 21.48 -4.24
CA ASP A 150 6.95 21.49 -3.04
C ASP A 150 7.59 20.12 -2.77
N PHE A 151 8.29 19.62 -3.77
CA PHE A 151 9.06 18.37 -3.68
C PHE A 151 10.53 18.59 -4.09
N PRO A 152 11.44 17.70 -3.64
CA PRO A 152 12.81 17.61 -4.18
C PRO A 152 12.81 17.33 -5.70
N THR A 153 13.97 17.43 -6.35
CA THR A 153 14.05 17.18 -7.80
C THR A 153 13.87 15.70 -8.15
N TRP A 154 13.64 15.41 -9.43
CA TRP A 154 13.58 14.04 -9.94
C TRP A 154 14.88 13.27 -9.65
N GLU A 155 16.04 13.88 -9.85
CA GLU A 155 17.34 13.25 -9.60
C GLU A 155 17.50 12.84 -8.13
N GLU A 156 17.01 13.68 -7.21
CA GLU A 156 17.01 13.41 -5.78
C GLU A 156 16.01 12.29 -5.43
N LEU A 157 14.78 12.36 -5.96
CA LEU A 157 13.70 11.41 -5.64
C LEU A 157 13.86 10.04 -6.28
N SER A 158 14.48 9.94 -7.45
CA SER A 158 14.65 8.68 -8.20
C SER A 158 15.84 7.83 -7.75
N THR A 159 16.66 8.32 -6.82
CA THR A 159 17.73 7.53 -6.20
C THR A 159 17.13 6.44 -5.31
N ALA A 160 17.56 5.19 -5.49
CA ALA A 160 17.04 4.05 -4.73
C ALA A 160 17.09 4.31 -3.20
N PRO A 161 16.00 4.03 -2.47
CA PRO A 161 15.89 4.30 -1.04
C PRO A 161 16.70 3.36 -0.15
#